data_AF-A0A540MN00-F1
#
_entry.id   AF-A0A540MN00-F1
#
_cell.length_a   1.000
_cell.length_b   1.000
_cell.length_c   1.000
_cell.angle_alpha   90.00
_cell.angle_beta   90.00
_cell.angle_gamma   90.00
#
_symmetry.space_group_name_H-M   'P 1'
#
loop_
_entity.id
_entity.type
_entity.pdbx_description
1 polymer ?
#
loop_
_entity_poly.entity_id
_entity_poly.type
_entity_poly.pdbx_seq_one_letter_code
_entity_poly.pdbx_strand_id
1 'polypeptide(L)'
;MGEWVTQWRVEFLGREWNFVDIGSVVVVLALHLLTLLAPFHFTWPAFWVAVALYFVVGVSVNLSYHRQLSHRSFKLPKWLEYFFAYCGVLSFQRSPLEWVSIHRSHHQFTDTLKDPHSPVRGFWYSHIGWIFDFRSRFGKVQRPTETQKKRKALLSNNMNNQTRQLEEKLETEINGGKI
;
A
#
# COMPACT_ATOMS: atom_id res chain seq x y z
N MET A 1 -11.00 17.35 -9.78
CA MET A 1 -10.36 17.08 -8.47
C MET A 1 -11.15 16.03 -7.64
N GLY A 2 -11.80 15.03 -8.27
CA GLY A 2 -12.85 14.22 -7.62
C GLY A 2 -12.66 12.69 -7.59
N GLU A 3 -11.73 12.10 -8.35
CA GLU A 3 -11.58 10.64 -8.42
C GLU A 3 -10.84 10.03 -7.21
N TRP A 4 -9.88 10.74 -6.63
CA TRP A 4 -9.09 10.24 -5.50
C TRP A 4 -9.88 10.10 -4.19
N VAL A 5 -10.95 10.91 -4.02
CA VAL A 5 -11.80 10.92 -2.82
C VAL A 5 -12.84 9.79 -2.84
N THR A 6 -13.18 9.24 -4.00
CA THR A 6 -14.12 8.12 -4.11
C THR A 6 -13.39 6.77 -4.04
N GLN A 7 -12.17 6.69 -4.58
CA GLN A 7 -11.41 5.44 -4.64
C GLN A 7 -11.03 4.90 -3.25
N TRP A 8 -10.65 5.76 -2.28
CA TRP A 8 -10.31 5.29 -0.93
C TRP A 8 -11.51 4.65 -0.22
N ARG A 9 -12.75 5.14 -0.42
CA ARG A 9 -13.94 4.51 0.20
C ARG A 9 -14.13 3.09 -0.33
N VAL A 10 -13.88 2.87 -1.62
CA VAL A 10 -14.00 1.55 -2.23
C VAL A 10 -12.87 0.62 -1.78
N GLU A 11 -11.63 1.11 -1.82
CA GLU A 11 -10.44 0.31 -1.48
C GLU A 11 -10.32 0.03 0.02
N PHE A 12 -10.67 0.96 0.90
CA PHE A 12 -10.62 0.75 2.36
C PHE A 12 -11.93 0.23 2.95
N LEU A 13 -13.06 0.91 2.71
CA LEU A 13 -14.33 0.54 3.38
C LEU A 13 -15.07 -0.57 2.64
N GLY A 14 -14.90 -0.65 1.31
CA GLY A 14 -15.59 -1.61 0.46
C GLY A 14 -14.97 -3.01 0.41
N ARG A 15 -13.93 -3.29 1.20
CA ARG A 15 -13.22 -4.57 1.25
C ARG A 15 -13.67 -5.45 2.42
N GLU A 16 -13.41 -6.74 2.32
CA GLU A 16 -13.58 -7.67 3.44
C GLU A 16 -12.40 -7.51 4.41
N TRP A 17 -12.71 -7.18 5.66
CA TRP A 17 -11.72 -7.04 6.73
C TRP A 17 -11.59 -8.35 7.49
N ASN A 18 -10.37 -8.83 7.65
CA ASN A 18 -10.08 -9.94 8.55
C ASN A 18 -9.50 -9.45 9.88
N PHE A 19 -9.37 -10.37 10.85
CA PHE A 19 -8.84 -10.05 12.17
C PHE A 19 -7.41 -9.50 12.15
N VAL A 20 -6.55 -9.97 11.23
CA VAL A 20 -5.16 -9.48 11.08
C VAL A 20 -5.15 -8.05 10.57
N ASP A 21 -6.05 -7.69 9.66
CA ASP A 21 -6.19 -6.34 9.13
C ASP A 21 -6.60 -5.38 10.24
N ILE A 22 -7.60 -5.76 11.04
CA ILE A 22 -8.09 -4.98 12.18
C ILE A 22 -6.97 -4.81 13.21
N GLY A 23 -6.28 -5.91 13.57
CA GLY A 23 -5.14 -5.86 14.47
C GLY A 23 -4.03 -4.93 13.97
N SER A 24 -3.74 -4.96 12.66
CA SER A 24 -2.74 -4.09 12.05
C SER A 24 -3.15 -2.61 12.12
N VAL A 25 -4.43 -2.29 11.87
CA VAL A 25 -4.97 -0.92 12.03
C VAL A 25 -4.85 -0.46 13.48
N VAL A 26 -5.27 -1.29 14.45
CA VAL A 26 -5.20 -0.96 15.88
C VAL A 26 -3.77 -0.66 16.29
N VAL A 27 -2.80 -1.49 15.88
CA VAL A 27 -1.38 -1.28 16.20
C VAL A 27 -0.85 0.00 15.57
N VAL A 28 -1.12 0.24 14.28
CA VAL A 28 -0.64 1.46 13.60
C VAL A 28 -1.25 2.70 14.23
N LEU A 29 -2.56 2.71 14.51
CA LEU A 29 -3.23 3.83 15.17
C LEU A 29 -2.69 4.05 16.59
N ALA A 30 -2.50 2.98 17.37
CA ALA A 30 -1.94 3.08 18.72
C ALA A 30 -0.54 3.71 18.70
N LEU A 31 0.34 3.29 17.77
CA LEU A 31 1.66 3.90 17.62
C LEU A 31 1.59 5.39 17.28
N HIS A 32 0.70 5.80 16.37
CA HIS A 32 0.52 7.22 16.02
C HIS A 32 -0.07 8.03 17.16
N LEU A 33 -0.95 7.47 17.98
CA LEU A 33 -1.47 8.15 19.15
C LEU A 33 -0.40 8.27 20.25
N LEU A 34 0.45 7.26 20.41
CA LEU A 34 1.57 7.30 21.35
C LEU A 34 2.60 8.38 20.99
N THR A 35 2.83 8.66 19.70
CA THR A 35 3.77 9.75 19.32
C THR A 35 3.29 11.13 19.73
N LEU A 36 1.98 11.33 19.94
CA LEU A 36 1.44 12.59 20.47
C LEU A 36 1.90 12.86 21.91
N LEU A 37 2.33 11.82 22.64
CA LEU A 37 2.87 11.94 24.00
C LEU A 37 4.35 12.30 24.04
N ALA A 38 5.04 12.30 22.90
CA ALA A 38 6.48 12.53 22.82
C ALA A 38 6.94 13.90 23.39
N PRO A 39 6.23 15.03 23.16
CA PRO A 39 6.64 16.33 23.72
C PRO A 39 6.69 16.35 25.25
N PHE A 40 5.86 15.55 25.92
CA PHE A 40 5.80 15.48 27.39
C PHE A 40 6.94 14.66 28.01
N HIS A 41 7.66 13.87 27.20
CA HIS A 41 8.73 12.98 27.64
C HIS A 41 10.09 13.35 27.01
N PHE A 42 10.21 14.57 26.49
CA PHE A 42 11.41 15.00 25.79
C PHE A 42 12.59 15.18 26.74
N THR A 43 13.71 14.53 26.41
CA THR A 43 15.02 14.77 27.02
C THR A 43 16.11 14.71 25.95
N TRP A 44 17.20 15.46 26.12
CA TRP A 44 18.32 15.45 25.17
C TRP A 44 18.93 14.06 24.94
N PRO A 45 19.13 13.20 25.98
CA PRO A 45 19.59 11.84 25.76
C PRO A 45 18.61 11.01 24.92
N ALA A 46 17.31 11.09 25.20
CA ALA A 46 16.29 10.37 24.43
C ALA A 46 16.25 10.82 22.97
N PHE A 47 16.43 12.13 22.71
CA PHE A 47 16.53 12.66 21.35
C PHE A 47 17.69 12.03 20.57
N TRP A 48 18.90 12.00 21.15
CA TRP A 48 20.06 11.42 20.46
C TRP A 48 19.93 9.91 20.25
N VAL A 49 19.33 9.19 21.20
CA VAL A 49 18.99 7.77 21.03
C VAL A 49 18.02 7.60 19.87
N ALA A 50 16.97 8.43 19.77
CA ALA A 50 16.01 8.37 18.66
C ALA A 50 16.68 8.65 17.31
N VAL A 51 17.58 9.64 17.23
CA VAL A 51 18.37 9.94 16.03
C VAL A 51 19.26 8.75 15.64
N ALA A 52 19.99 8.18 16.59
CA ALA A 52 20.85 7.02 16.32
C ALA A 52 20.03 5.82 15.82
N LEU A 53 18.89 5.53 16.46
CA LEU A 53 17.98 4.48 16.04
C LEU A 53 17.40 4.73 14.65
N TYR A 54 17.00 5.97 14.33
CA TYR A 54 16.51 6.33 13.00
C TYR A 54 17.52 5.96 11.90
N PHE A 55 18.79 6.30 12.09
CA PHE A 55 19.84 5.96 11.13
C PHE A 55 20.15 4.47 11.08
N VAL A 56 20.31 3.81 12.23
CA VAL A 56 20.60 2.36 12.28
C VAL A 56 19.49 1.57 11.58
N VAL A 57 18.23 1.84 11.92
CA VAL A 57 17.08 1.15 11.34
C VAL A 57 16.92 1.50 9.85
N GLY A 58 17.06 2.77 9.49
CA GLY A 58 16.97 3.22 8.09
C GLY A 58 18.05 2.58 7.20
N VAL A 59 19.30 2.53 7.67
CA VAL A 59 20.40 1.86 6.97
C VAL A 59 20.13 0.37 6.87
N SER A 60 19.67 -0.28 7.94
CA SER A 60 19.37 -1.71 7.94
C SER A 60 18.31 -2.10 6.90
N VAL A 61 17.21 -1.36 6.77
CA VAL A 61 16.18 -1.66 5.75
C VAL A 61 16.75 -1.46 4.34
N ASN A 62 17.47 -0.37 4.10
CA ASN A 62 18.03 -0.06 2.78
C ASN A 62 19.14 -1.04 2.37
N LEU A 63 20.02 -1.41 3.31
CA LEU A 63 21.16 -2.27 3.05
C LEU A 63 20.72 -3.74 3.02
N SER A 64 20.03 -4.20 4.06
CA SER A 64 19.61 -5.60 4.20
C SER A 64 18.36 -5.91 3.38
N TYR A 65 17.19 -5.39 3.76
CA TYR A 65 15.93 -5.82 3.16
C TYR A 65 15.87 -5.48 1.67
N HIS A 66 16.27 -4.26 1.31
CA HIS A 66 16.22 -3.77 -0.06
C HIS A 66 17.38 -4.32 -0.92
N ARG A 67 18.62 -3.88 -0.69
CA ARG A 67 19.72 -4.19 -1.62
C ARG A 67 20.24 -5.64 -1.51
N GLN A 68 20.44 -6.12 -0.29
CA GLN A 68 21.02 -7.45 -0.08
C GLN A 68 20.00 -8.58 -0.30
N LEU A 69 18.85 -8.54 0.39
CA LEU A 69 17.90 -9.65 0.39
C LEU A 69 16.99 -9.63 -0.83
N SER A 70 16.45 -8.45 -1.21
CA SER A 70 15.56 -8.35 -2.36
C SER A 70 16.30 -8.40 -3.68
N HIS A 71 17.29 -7.51 -3.87
CA HIS A 71 18.00 -7.35 -5.14
C HIS A 71 19.29 -8.16 -5.28
N ARG A 72 19.78 -8.77 -4.20
CA ARG A 72 21.02 -9.59 -4.20
C ARG A 72 22.22 -8.83 -4.79
N SER A 73 22.29 -7.51 -4.59
CA SER A 73 23.30 -6.65 -5.21
C SER A 73 24.72 -6.87 -4.69
N PHE A 74 24.87 -7.44 -3.49
CA PHE A 74 26.15 -7.80 -2.88
C PHE A 74 25.97 -8.94 -1.88
N LYS A 75 27.09 -9.50 -1.40
CA LYS A 75 27.13 -10.55 -0.37
C LYS A 75 27.81 -10.01 0.90
N LEU A 76 27.22 -10.26 2.06
CA LEU A 76 27.83 -10.00 3.37
C LEU A 76 28.20 -11.33 4.05
N PRO A 77 29.17 -11.33 4.96
CA PRO A 77 29.35 -12.46 5.87
C PRO A 77 28.08 -12.67 6.71
N LYS A 78 27.78 -13.92 7.07
CA LYS A 78 26.48 -14.29 7.65
C LYS A 78 26.13 -13.57 8.95
N TRP A 79 27.12 -13.33 9.81
CA TRP A 79 26.90 -12.58 11.04
C TRP A 79 26.42 -11.14 10.77
N LEU A 80 26.96 -10.49 9.74
CA LEU A 80 26.61 -9.11 9.38
C LEU A 80 25.27 -9.04 8.63
N GLU A 81 24.99 -10.05 7.78
CA GLU A 81 23.66 -10.24 7.18
C GLU A 81 22.58 -10.34 8.26
N TYR A 82 22.78 -11.17 9.27
CA TYR A 82 21.83 -11.31 10.37
C TYR A 82 21.74 -10.05 11.22
N PHE A 83 22.87 -9.43 11.55
CA PHE A 83 22.88 -8.17 12.31
C PHE A 83 21.99 -7.10 11.66
N PHE A 84 22.20 -6.81 10.37
CA PHE A 84 21.38 -5.82 9.68
C PHE A 84 19.94 -6.27 9.51
N ALA A 85 19.68 -7.57 9.29
CA ALA A 85 18.32 -8.08 9.19
C ALA A 85 17.54 -7.91 10.51
N TYR A 86 18.18 -8.16 11.66
CA TYR A 86 17.60 -7.96 12.99
C TYR A 86 17.35 -6.49 13.29
N CYS A 87 18.32 -5.61 13.03
CA CYS A 87 18.10 -4.17 13.15
C CYS A 87 16.97 -3.68 12.22
N GLY A 88 16.79 -4.31 11.04
CA GLY A 88 15.68 -4.04 10.14
C GLY A 88 14.31 -4.39 10.75
N VAL A 89 14.22 -5.40 11.63
CA VAL A 89 12.95 -5.77 12.29
C VAL A 89 12.43 -4.62 13.16
N LEU A 90 13.33 -3.81 13.74
CA LEU A 90 12.98 -2.64 14.53
C LEU A 90 12.25 -1.55 13.71
N SER A 91 12.30 -1.62 12.38
CA SER A 91 11.54 -0.71 11.50
C SER A 91 10.03 -0.94 11.54
N PHE A 92 9.60 -2.07 12.10
CA PHE A 92 8.19 -2.47 12.15
C PHE A 92 7.55 -2.65 10.76
N GLN A 93 8.35 -2.80 9.70
CA GLN A 93 7.89 -3.05 8.32
C GLN A 93 7.67 -4.53 8.01
N ARG A 94 7.26 -5.33 9.01
CA ARG A 94 7.08 -6.79 8.94
C ARG A 94 8.39 -7.59 8.85
N SER A 95 8.25 -8.91 8.69
CA SER A 95 9.38 -9.84 8.63
C SER A 95 10.23 -9.61 7.36
N PRO A 96 11.54 -9.93 7.39
CA PRO A 96 12.40 -9.80 6.22
C PRO A 96 11.85 -10.56 5.00
N LEU A 97 11.27 -11.74 5.21
CA LEU A 97 10.72 -12.58 4.14
C LEU A 97 9.51 -11.93 3.48
N GLU A 98 8.58 -11.40 4.28
CA GLU A 98 7.39 -10.71 3.79
C GLU A 98 7.77 -9.44 3.02
N TRP A 99 8.67 -8.63 3.59
CA TRP A 99 9.14 -7.40 2.96
C TRP A 99 9.77 -7.68 1.59
N VAL A 100 10.68 -8.66 1.52
CA VAL A 100 11.35 -9.06 0.28
C VAL A 100 10.36 -9.58 -0.77
N SER A 101 9.37 -10.36 -0.35
CA SER A 101 8.34 -10.89 -1.25
C SER A 101 7.51 -9.76 -1.87
N ILE A 102 7.02 -8.84 -1.03
CA ILE A 102 6.22 -7.68 -1.47
C ILE A 102 7.04 -6.77 -2.36
N HIS A 103 8.29 -6.46 -1.97
CA HIS A 103 9.18 -5.59 -2.73
C HIS A 103 9.50 -6.12 -4.13
N ARG A 104 9.75 -7.44 -4.24
CA ARG A 104 9.94 -8.10 -5.55
C ARG A 104 8.66 -8.10 -6.39
N SER A 105 7.51 -8.35 -5.76
CA SER A 105 6.20 -8.28 -6.44
C SER A 105 5.93 -6.88 -6.98
N HIS A 106 6.23 -5.85 -6.19
CA HIS A 106 6.14 -4.46 -6.62
C HIS A 106 6.99 -4.21 -7.86
N HIS A 107 8.29 -4.54 -7.84
CA HIS A 107 9.16 -4.35 -9.01
C HIS A 107 8.73 -5.16 -10.24
N GLN A 108 8.15 -6.34 -10.05
CA GLN A 108 7.68 -7.19 -11.15
C GLN A 108 6.39 -6.64 -11.79
N PHE A 109 5.54 -5.98 -11.00
CA PHE A 109 4.20 -5.56 -11.41
C PHE A 109 3.96 -4.06 -11.27
N THR A 110 5.03 -3.26 -11.24
CA THR A 110 5.02 -1.81 -10.99
C THR A 110 3.91 -1.12 -11.75
N ASP A 111 3.17 -0.24 -11.07
CA ASP A 111 2.09 0.57 -11.64
C ASP A 111 0.97 -0.25 -12.30
N THR A 112 0.83 -1.52 -11.93
CA THR A 112 -0.32 -2.35 -12.32
C THR A 112 -1.20 -2.69 -11.12
N LEU A 113 -2.41 -3.17 -11.38
CA LEU A 113 -3.28 -3.68 -10.31
C LEU A 113 -2.72 -4.90 -9.57
N LYS A 114 -1.65 -5.53 -10.05
CA LYS A 114 -0.98 -6.64 -9.35
C LYS A 114 0.10 -6.16 -8.36
N ASP A 115 0.52 -4.90 -8.45
CA ASP A 115 1.42 -4.30 -7.47
C ASP A 115 0.67 -4.11 -6.13
N PRO A 116 1.17 -4.69 -5.02
CA PRO A 116 0.54 -4.61 -3.71
C PRO A 116 0.25 -3.18 -3.24
N HIS A 117 1.10 -2.22 -3.60
CA HIS A 117 1.00 -0.81 -3.21
C HIS A 117 0.91 0.14 -4.40
N SER A 118 0.29 -0.33 -5.49
CA SER A 118 0.16 0.44 -6.74
C SER A 118 -0.45 1.83 -6.52
N PRO A 119 0.16 2.90 -7.05
CA PRO A 119 -0.42 4.25 -7.01
C PRO A 119 -1.71 4.35 -7.87
N VAL A 120 -1.94 3.42 -8.80
CA VAL A 120 -3.16 3.34 -9.62
C VAL A 120 -4.41 3.07 -8.77
N ARG A 121 -4.25 2.47 -7.58
CA ARG A 121 -5.34 2.27 -6.61
C ARG A 121 -5.64 3.52 -5.76
N GLY A 122 -4.92 4.61 -5.99
CA GLY A 122 -5.11 5.88 -5.29
C GLY A 122 -4.04 6.17 -4.25
N PHE A 123 -3.78 7.47 -4.02
CA PHE A 123 -2.76 7.95 -3.07
C PHE A 123 -2.86 7.33 -1.67
N TRP A 124 -4.06 7.33 -1.07
CA TRP A 124 -4.24 6.81 0.29
C TRP A 124 -4.02 5.29 0.38
N TYR A 125 -4.36 4.57 -0.70
CA TYR A 125 -4.12 3.15 -0.76
C TYR A 125 -2.62 2.84 -0.84
N SER A 126 -1.88 3.48 -1.74
CA SER A 126 -0.44 3.27 -1.90
C SER A 126 0.39 3.81 -0.71
N HIS A 127 -0.10 4.84 -0.03
CA HIS A 127 0.57 5.42 1.13
C HIS A 127 0.47 4.53 2.39
N ILE A 128 -0.74 4.09 2.76
CA ILE A 128 -0.96 3.34 4.01
C ILE A 128 -1.97 2.19 3.89
N GLY A 129 -2.92 2.26 2.95
CA GLY A 129 -4.00 1.27 2.87
C GLY A 129 -3.57 -0.14 2.56
N TRP A 130 -2.58 -0.31 1.68
CA TRP A 130 -2.04 -1.60 1.31
C TRP A 130 -1.46 -2.38 2.51
N ILE A 131 -0.98 -1.68 3.54
CA ILE A 131 -0.41 -2.29 4.77
C ILE A 131 -1.49 -3.10 5.50
N PHE A 132 -2.74 -2.63 5.44
CA PHE A 132 -3.87 -3.27 6.10
C PHE A 132 -4.55 -4.33 5.23
N ASP A 133 -4.20 -4.45 3.96
CA ASP A 133 -4.76 -5.46 3.07
C ASP A 133 -3.91 -6.73 3.10
N PHE A 134 -4.19 -7.61 4.08
CA PHE A 134 -3.50 -8.91 4.16
C PHE A 134 -3.68 -9.75 2.89
N ARG A 135 -4.82 -9.64 2.19
CA ARG A 135 -5.06 -10.40 0.95
C ARG A 135 -4.21 -9.88 -0.19
N SER A 136 -4.04 -8.57 -0.33
CA SER A 136 -3.14 -8.03 -1.37
C SER A 136 -1.67 -8.32 -1.08
N ARG A 137 -1.29 -8.57 0.18
CA ARG A 137 0.10 -8.87 0.58
C ARG A 137 0.46 -10.35 0.54
N PHE A 138 -0.48 -11.24 0.86
CA PHE A 138 -0.26 -12.68 0.98
C PHE A 138 -1.16 -13.56 0.13
N GLY A 139 -2.17 -12.97 -0.51
CA GLY A 139 -2.99 -13.69 -1.46
C GLY A 139 -2.09 -14.20 -2.57
N LYS A 140 -1.96 -15.53 -2.68
CA LYS A 140 -1.65 -16.17 -3.97
C LYS A 140 -2.51 -15.45 -4.98
N VAL A 141 -1.97 -14.82 -6.04
CA VAL A 141 -2.72 -14.06 -7.07
C VAL A 141 -4.07 -14.73 -7.29
N GLN A 142 -5.07 -14.28 -6.54
CA GLN A 142 -6.28 -15.06 -6.37
C GLN A 142 -7.15 -14.57 -7.51
N ARG A 143 -7.58 -15.51 -8.36
CA ARG A 143 -8.49 -15.17 -9.44
C ARG A 143 -9.65 -14.41 -8.81
N PRO A 144 -10.02 -13.22 -9.34
CA PRO A 144 -11.08 -12.43 -8.76
C PRO A 144 -12.31 -13.31 -8.57
N THR A 145 -12.92 -13.20 -7.38
CA THR A 145 -14.14 -13.95 -7.06
C THR A 145 -15.22 -13.63 -8.09
N GLU A 146 -16.15 -14.56 -8.33
CA GLU A 146 -17.24 -14.32 -9.29
C GLU A 146 -18.04 -13.06 -8.94
N THR A 147 -18.19 -12.74 -7.65
CA THR A 147 -18.79 -11.49 -7.17
C THR A 147 -18.00 -10.25 -7.62
N GLN A 148 -16.67 -10.28 -7.51
CA GLN A 148 -15.81 -9.17 -7.94
C GLN A 148 -15.80 -9.01 -9.47
N LYS A 149 -15.79 -10.12 -10.22
CA LYS A 149 -15.92 -10.10 -11.69
C LYS A 149 -17.26 -9.51 -12.11
N LYS A 150 -18.37 -9.98 -11.51
CA LYS A 150 -19.72 -9.46 -11.78
C LYS A 150 -19.80 -7.98 -11.44
N ARG A 151 -19.29 -7.55 -10.28
CA ARG A 151 -19.29 -6.14 -9.89
C ARG A 151 -18.50 -5.27 -10.89
N LYS A 152 -17.32 -5.72 -11.31
CA LYS A 152 -16.50 -5.00 -12.31
C LYS A 152 -17.21 -4.94 -13.68
N ALA A 153 -17.83 -6.03 -14.12
CA ALA A 153 -18.61 -6.06 -15.35
C ALA A 153 -19.84 -5.14 -15.29
N LEU A 154 -20.56 -5.11 -14.17
CA LEU A 154 -21.70 -4.22 -13.96
C LEU A 154 -21.28 -2.75 -13.98
N LEU A 155 -20.17 -2.39 -13.32
CA LEU A 155 -19.64 -1.04 -13.33
C LEU A 155 -19.21 -0.61 -14.74
N SER A 156 -18.54 -1.51 -15.49
CA SER A 156 -18.15 -1.24 -16.87
C SER A 156 -19.36 -1.07 -17.80
N ASN A 157 -20.39 -1.91 -17.68
CA ASN A 157 -21.60 -1.80 -18.48
C ASN A 157 -22.37 -0.53 -18.15
N ASN A 158 -22.45 -0.16 -16.87
CA ASN A 158 -23.14 1.06 -16.46
C ASN A 158 -22.42 2.32 -16.97
N MET A 159 -21.08 2.36 -16.88
CA MET A 159 -20.31 3.46 -17.48
C MET A 159 -20.55 3.54 -18.99
N ASN A 160 -20.44 2.43 -19.72
CA ASN A 160 -20.64 2.42 -21.17
C ASN A 160 -22.04 2.91 -21.57
N ASN A 161 -23.07 2.50 -20.82
CA ASN A 161 -24.44 2.96 -21.05
C ASN A 161 -24.59 4.47 -20.79
N GLN A 162 -23.96 4.99 -19.73
CA GLN A 162 -23.95 6.42 -19.45
C GLN A 162 -23.22 7.22 -20.53
N THR A 163 -22.06 6.75 -20.99
CA THR A 163 -21.31 7.39 -22.08
C THR A 163 -22.15 7.46 -23.34
N ARG A 164 -22.82 6.36 -23.70
CA ARG A 164 -23.66 6.28 -24.91
C ARG A 164 -24.87 7.22 -24.84
N GLN A 165 -25.49 7.36 -23.66
CA GLN A 165 -26.59 8.31 -23.45
C GLN A 165 -26.12 9.77 -23.54
N LEU A 166 -24.89 10.07 -23.11
CA LEU A 166 -24.32 11.40 -23.22
C LEU A 166 -23.98 11.73 -24.68
N GLU A 167 -23.42 10.77 -25.43
CA GLU A 167 -23.16 10.90 -26.87
C GLU A 167 -24.46 11.14 -27.65
N GLU A 168 -25.50 10.37 -27.39
CA GLU A 168 -26.81 10.53 -28.04
C GLU A 168 -27.44 11.90 -27.73
N LYS A 169 -27.36 12.36 -26.47
CA LYS A 169 -27.80 13.71 -26.10
C LYS A 169 -27.00 14.79 -26.83
N LEU A 170 -25.68 14.67 -26.88
CA LEU A 170 -24.80 15.60 -27.61
C LEU A 170 -25.14 15.64 -29.11
N GLU A 171 -25.38 14.49 -29.73
CA GLU A 171 -25.78 14.41 -31.14
C GLU A 171 -27.14 15.06 -31.37
N THR A 172 -28.11 14.87 -30.47
CA THR A 172 -29.42 15.56 -30.57
C THR A 172 -29.32 17.07 -30.36
N GLU A 173 -28.43 17.54 -29.48
CA GLU A 173 -28.18 18.97 -29.26
C GLU A 173 -27.47 19.61 -30.47
N ILE A 174 -26.46 18.95 -31.04
CA ILE A 174 -25.74 19.42 -32.25
C ILE A 174 -26.66 19.46 -33.46
N ASN A 175 -27.49 18.42 -33.66
CA ASN A 175 -28.40 18.36 -34.80
C ASN A 175 -29.67 19.20 -34.60
N GLY A 176 -30.11 19.40 -33.35
CA GLY A 176 -31.24 20.27 -32.99
C GLY A 176 -30.89 21.76 -32.93
N GLY A 177 -29.60 22.11 -32.78
CA GLY A 177 -29.09 23.48 -32.84
C GLY A 177 -28.78 24.01 -34.24
N LYS A 178 -28.98 23.20 -35.29
CA LYS A 178 -28.99 23.65 -36.70
C LYS A 178 -30.40 24.10 -37.08
N ILE A 179 -30.80 25.29 -36.63
CA ILE A 179 -31.92 26.07 -37.19
C ILE A 179 -31.44 27.49 -37.41
#